data_AF-A0A920W1B6-F1
#
_entry.id   AF-A0A920W1B6-F1
#
_cell.length_a   1.000
_cell.length_b   1.000
_cell.length_c   1.000
_cell.angle_alpha   90.00
_cell.angle_beta   90.00
_cell.angle_gamma   90.00
#
_symmetry.space_group_name_H-M   'P 1'
#
loop_
_entity.id
_entity.type
_entity.pdbx_description
1 polymer ?
#
loop_
_entity_poly.entity_id
_entity_poly.type
_entity_poly.pdbx_seq_one_letter_code
_entity_poly.pdbx_strand_id
1 'polypeptide(L)'
;MNSPKTILVGIKLPENPSSSEILLDELKGLAETRAEYDPVAELTQRLNEINPKTFIGRGKVEELKHAVIHHSPEVVIFDEELSPGPKS
;
A
#
# COMPACT_ATOMS: atom_id res chain seq x y z
N MET A 1 -4.49 19.34 -14.59
CA MET A 1 -5.23 18.90 -13.39
C MET A 1 -4.19 18.55 -12.34
N ASN A 2 -4.44 18.82 -11.06
CA ASN A 2 -3.49 18.47 -10.00
C ASN A 2 -3.77 17.02 -9.60
N SER A 3 -2.79 16.13 -9.77
CA SER A 3 -2.91 14.72 -9.38
C SER A 3 -3.02 14.61 -7.86
N PRO A 4 -3.92 13.75 -7.31
CA PRO A 4 -4.08 13.65 -5.87
C PRO A 4 -2.84 13.04 -5.22
N LYS A 5 -2.33 13.70 -4.19
CA LYS A 5 -1.20 13.18 -3.41
C LYS A 5 -1.59 11.86 -2.76
N THR A 6 -0.79 10.84 -2.98
CA THR A 6 -1.13 9.47 -2.60
C THR A 6 0.01 8.80 -1.84
N ILE A 7 -0.32 8.10 -0.76
CA ILE A 7 0.61 7.16 -0.12
C ILE A 7 0.27 5.77 -0.59
N LEU A 8 1.29 5.03 -1.00
CA LEU A 8 1.17 3.64 -1.41
C LEU A 8 1.60 2.71 -0.26
N VAL A 9 0.79 1.69 0.03
CA VAL A 9 1.06 0.70 1.07
C VAL A 9 1.01 -0.69 0.46
N GLY A 10 2.17 -1.31 0.29
CA GLY A 10 2.30 -2.68 -0.20
C GLY A 10 2.33 -3.69 0.94
N ILE A 11 1.50 -4.73 0.86
CA ILE A 11 1.50 -5.86 1.81
C ILE A 11 2.13 -7.08 1.14
N LYS A 12 3.20 -7.59 1.74
CA LYS A 12 3.87 -8.82 1.29
C LYS A 12 3.56 -9.98 2.23
N LEU A 13 2.92 -11.00 1.66
CA LEU A 13 2.72 -12.31 2.29
C LEU A 13 3.85 -13.28 1.90
N PRO A 14 4.16 -14.29 2.74
CA PRO A 14 5.17 -15.30 2.44
C PRO A 14 4.84 -16.16 1.21
N GLU A 15 3.55 -16.30 0.87
CA GLU A 15 3.09 -17.00 -0.32
C GLU A 15 3.39 -16.27 -1.63
N ASN A 16 3.71 -14.97 -1.56
CA ASN A 16 3.98 -14.16 -2.74
C ASN A 16 5.48 -14.19 -3.10
N PRO A 17 5.87 -14.81 -4.23
CA PRO A 17 7.28 -15.00 -4.59
C PRO A 17 7.96 -13.67 -4.95
N SER A 18 7.20 -12.66 -5.34
CA SER A 18 7.70 -11.34 -5.75
C SER A 18 8.27 -10.56 -4.57
N SER A 19 9.35 -9.81 -4.81
CA SER A 19 9.91 -8.88 -3.83
C SER A 19 8.94 -7.73 -3.57
N SER A 20 8.93 -7.22 -2.33
CA SER A 20 8.10 -6.07 -1.96
C SER A 20 8.40 -4.81 -2.78
N GLU A 21 9.65 -4.69 -3.27
CA GLU A 21 10.07 -3.59 -4.15
C GLU A 21 9.45 -3.70 -5.54
N ILE A 22 9.34 -4.91 -6.10
CA ILE A 22 8.75 -5.12 -7.43
C ILE A 22 7.25 -4.82 -7.39
N LEU A 23 6.56 -5.29 -6.35
CA LEU A 23 5.13 -5.02 -6.15
C LEU A 23 4.85 -3.52 -6.02
N LEU A 24 5.68 -2.79 -5.27
CA LEU A 24 5.53 -1.34 -5.16
C LEU A 24 5.82 -0.60 -6.46
N ASP A 25 6.81 -1.03 -7.24
CA ASP A 25 7.13 -0.41 -8.54
C ASP A 25 5.96 -0.58 -9.53
N GLU A 26 5.34 -1.75 -9.55
CA GLU A 26 4.13 -2.02 -10.33
C GLU A 26 2.95 -1.15 -9.86
N LEU A 27 2.70 -1.11 -8.54
CA LEU A 27 1.63 -0.29 -7.95
C LEU A 27 1.81 1.20 -8.26
N LYS A 28 3.05 1.70 -8.18
CA LYS A 28 3.40 3.07 -8.54
C LYS A 28 3.13 3.32 -10.01
N GLY A 29 3.57 2.43 -10.88
CA GLY A 29 3.28 2.50 -12.32
C GLY A 29 1.78 2.58 -12.60
N LEU A 30 0.96 1.79 -11.92
CA LEU A 30 -0.50 1.83 -12.05
C LEU A 30 -1.09 3.16 -11.55
N ALA A 31 -0.63 3.65 -10.40
CA ALA A 31 -1.11 4.90 -9.80
C ALA A 31 -0.79 6.11 -10.68
N GLU A 32 0.46 6.22 -11.15
CA GLU A 32 0.93 7.34 -11.96
C GLU A 32 0.35 7.31 -13.38
N THR A 33 0.40 6.15 -14.04
CA THR A 33 0.13 6.08 -15.49
C THR A 33 -1.33 5.87 -15.84
N ARG A 34 -2.14 5.29 -14.94
CA ARG A 34 -3.52 4.89 -15.24
C ARG A 34 -4.58 5.58 -14.42
N ALA A 35 -4.24 6.08 -13.24
CA ALA A 35 -5.21 6.64 -12.31
C ALA A 35 -4.92 8.10 -11.92
N GLU A 36 -3.95 8.74 -12.58
CA GLU A 36 -3.60 10.16 -12.41
C GLU A 36 -3.28 10.55 -10.96
N TYR A 37 -2.71 9.63 -10.16
CA TYR A 37 -2.25 9.89 -8.79
C TYR A 37 -0.80 10.40 -8.75
N ASP A 38 -0.45 11.11 -7.68
CA ASP A 38 0.91 11.58 -7.37
C ASP A 38 1.46 10.85 -6.12
N PRO A 39 2.23 9.76 -6.29
CA PRO A 39 2.79 9.01 -5.17
C PRO A 39 3.84 9.83 -4.41
N VAL A 40 3.53 10.19 -3.17
CA VAL A 40 4.40 11.03 -2.33
C VAL A 40 5.17 10.25 -1.27
N ALA A 41 4.72 9.02 -0.96
CA ALA A 41 5.43 8.09 -0.09
C ALA A 41 5.02 6.64 -0.38
N GLU A 42 5.91 5.71 -0.07
CA GLU A 42 5.72 4.28 -0.24
C GLU A 42 6.06 3.56 1.07
N LEU A 43 5.19 2.65 1.50
CA LEU A 43 5.33 1.88 2.74
C LEU A 43 5.18 0.40 2.41
N THR A 44 6.02 -0.45 2.99
CA THR A 44 5.86 -1.91 2.88
C THR A 44 5.65 -2.55 4.23
N GLN A 45 4.79 -3.57 4.27
CA GLN A 45 4.62 -4.44 5.43
C GLN A 45 4.77 -5.89 5.01
N ARG A 46 5.65 -6.62 5.70
CA ARG A 46 5.68 -8.08 5.61
C ARG A 46 4.77 -8.66 6.68
N LEU A 47 3.80 -9.46 6.26
CA LEU A 47 2.91 -10.21 7.15
C LEU A 47 3.11 -11.69 6.92
N ASN A 48 3.06 -12.49 7.99
CA ASN A 48 3.04 -13.95 7.87
C ASN A 48 1.64 -14.47 7.50
N GLU A 49 0.59 -13.74 7.89
CA GLU A 49 -0.83 -14.06 7.65
C GLU A 49 -1.64 -12.75 7.66
N ILE A 50 -2.69 -12.65 6.83
CA ILE A 50 -3.60 -11.47 6.83
C ILE A 50 -4.43 -11.49 8.11
N ASN A 51 -4.35 -10.40 8.89
CA ASN A 51 -5.33 -10.14 9.94
C ASN A 51 -6.38 -9.14 9.42
N PRO A 52 -7.63 -9.56 9.15
CA PRO A 52 -8.65 -8.71 8.55
C PRO A 52 -9.05 -7.52 9.43
N LYS A 53 -8.66 -7.51 10.71
CA LYS A 53 -8.93 -6.38 11.61
C LYS A 53 -7.90 -5.26 11.51
N THR A 54 -6.69 -5.54 11.04
CA THR A 54 -5.62 -4.53 11.12
C THR A 54 -4.82 -4.33 9.85
N PHE A 55 -4.71 -5.29 8.92
CA PHE A 55 -3.96 -5.27 7.64
C PHE A 55 -2.47 -4.84 7.70
N ILE A 56 -2.08 -4.04 8.67
CA ILE A 56 -0.75 -3.56 9.02
C ILE A 56 -0.59 -3.60 10.55
N GLY A 57 0.61 -3.90 11.03
CA GLY A 57 0.90 -3.93 12.47
C GLY A 57 0.93 -2.53 13.09
N ARG A 58 0.83 -2.44 14.43
CA ARG A 58 0.84 -1.16 15.16
C ARG A 58 2.02 -0.25 14.80
N GLY A 59 3.22 -0.80 14.63
CA GLY A 59 4.40 -0.01 14.23
C GLY A 59 4.23 0.66 12.86
N LYS A 60 3.64 -0.07 11.91
CA LYS A 60 3.37 0.43 10.55
C LYS A 60 2.23 1.44 10.54
N VAL A 61 1.25 1.30 11.44
CA VAL A 61 0.20 2.32 11.65
C VAL A 61 0.82 3.64 12.09
N GLU A 62 1.76 3.62 13.04
CA GLU A 62 2.46 4.85 13.45
C GLU A 62 3.28 5.43 12.30
N GLU A 63 4.01 4.61 11.55
CA GLU A 63 4.75 5.05 10.37
C GLU A 63 3.85 5.70 9.31
N LEU A 64 2.69 5.09 9.03
CA LEU A 64 1.68 5.65 8.14
C LEU A 64 1.13 6.98 8.67
N LYS A 65 0.85 7.09 9.98
CA LYS A 65 0.43 8.37 10.58
C LYS A 65 1.48 9.46 10.37
N HIS A 66 2.75 9.15 10.59
CA HIS A 66 3.84 10.10 10.36
C HIS A 66 3.90 10.53 8.89
N ALA A 67 3.76 9.59 7.95
CA ALA A 67 3.74 9.88 6.53
C ALA A 67 2.52 10.75 6.13
N VAL A 68 1.34 10.46 6.68
CA VAL A 68 0.13 11.28 6.47
C VAL A 68 0.32 12.71 6.99
N ILE A 69 0.88 12.87 8.18
CA ILE A 69 1.15 14.20 8.76
C ILE A 69 2.17 14.96 7.89
N HIS A 70 3.22 14.29 7.43
CA HIS A 70 4.30 14.92 6.68
C HIS A 70 3.87 15.31 5.26
N HIS A 71 3.20 14.40 4.55
CA HIS A 71 2.89 14.57 3.13
C HIS A 71 1.49 15.15 2.87
N SER A 72 0.60 15.09 3.87
CA SER A 72 -0.82 15.49 3.74
C SER A 72 -1.48 14.90 2.48
N PRO A 73 -1.47 13.57 2.32
CA PRO A 73 -2.06 12.94 1.14
C PRO A 73 -3.57 13.07 1.13
N GLU A 74 -4.14 13.03 -0.06
CA GLU A 74 -5.59 12.95 -0.29
C GLU A 74 -6.06 11.49 -0.26
N VAL A 75 -5.19 10.55 -0.65
CA VAL A 75 -5.52 9.13 -0.78
C VAL A 75 -4.42 8.26 -0.17
N VAL A 76 -4.80 7.13 0.42
CA VAL A 76 -3.90 6.04 0.77
C VAL A 76 -4.38 4.79 0.03
N ILE A 77 -3.52 4.22 -0.82
CA ILE A 77 -3.83 3.02 -1.60
C ILE A 77 -3.11 1.83 -0.97
N PHE A 78 -3.87 0.78 -0.68
CA PHE A 78 -3.33 -0.50 -0.23
C PHE A 78 -3.32 -1.45 -1.40
N ASP A 79 -2.14 -1.99 -1.72
CA ASP A 79 -2.01 -3.13 -2.62
C ASP A 79 -2.08 -4.39 -1.78
N GLU A 80 -3.31 -4.84 -1.57
CA GLU A 80 -3.60 -6.24 -1.38
C GLU A 80 -3.85 -6.80 -2.77
N GLU A 81 -2.98 -7.68 -3.26
CA GLU A 81 -3.49 -8.77 -4.06
C GLU A 81 -4.52 -9.47 -3.16
N LEU A 82 -5.80 -9.12 -3.33
CA LEU A 82 -6.92 -9.75 -2.67
C LEU A 82 -6.88 -11.22 -3.09
N SER A 83 -6.08 -12.04 -2.42
CA SER A 83 -6.34 -13.48 -2.34
C SER A 83 -7.83 -13.57 -2.05
N PRO A 84 -8.61 -14.26 -2.90
CA PRO A 84 -10.06 -14.17 -2.85
C PRO A 84 -10.47 -14.54 -1.44
N GLY A 85 -10.91 -13.53 -0.67
CA GLY A 85 -11.55 -13.78 0.62
C GLY A 85 -12.62 -14.83 0.37
N PRO A 86 -12.79 -15.81 1.29
CA PRO A 86 -13.61 -16.99 1.02
C PRO A 86 -14.94 -16.52 0.44
N LYS A 87 -15.18 -16.89 -0.82
CA LYS A 87 -16.49 -16.74 -1.44
C LYS A 87 -17.42 -17.65 -0.65
N SER A 88 -18.11 -17.08 0.34
CA SER A 88 -19.33 -17.68 0.88
C SER A 88 -20.54 -17.12 0.16
#